data_AF-C3YW22-F1
#
_entry.id   AF-C3YW22-F1
#
_cell.length_a   1.000
_cell.length_b   1.000
_cell.length_c   1.000
_cell.angle_alpha   90.00
_cell.angle_beta   90.00
_cell.angle_gamma   90.00
#
_symmetry.space_group_name_H-M   'P 1'
#
loop_
_entity.id
_entity.type
_entity.pdbx_description
1 polymer ?
#
loop_
_entity_poly.entity_id
_entity_poly.type
_entity_poly.pdbx_seq_one_letter_code
_entity_poly.pdbx_strand_id
1 'polypeptide(L)'
;FKTADGRLIVGAGNNNLFRTLCKVRELEHLADDPRYASNQLRVENRKQLIATLAQRQKTTDEWFAVFEGSGFPYGPINNMEQVFSNPQVWYTL
;
A
#
# COMPACT_ATOMS: atom_id res chain seq x y z
N PHE A 1 -0.40 -4.95 1.28
CA PHE A 1 -1.63 -5.74 1.07
C PHE A 1 -1.40 -6.77 -0.03
N LYS A 2 -2.25 -7.79 -0.10
CA LYS A 2 -2.19 -8.84 -1.13
C LYS A 2 -2.62 -8.27 -2.49
N THR A 3 -1.89 -8.61 -3.54
CA THR A 3 -2.24 -8.36 -4.96
C THR A 3 -2.68 -9.69 -5.60
N ALA A 4 -3.04 -9.69 -6.88
CA ALA A 4 -3.46 -10.91 -7.57
C ALA A 4 -2.34 -11.99 -7.63
N ASP A 5 -1.09 -11.56 -7.72
CA ASP A 5 0.10 -12.39 -7.97
C ASP A 5 1.21 -12.24 -6.90
N GLY A 6 1.00 -11.40 -5.88
CA GLY A 6 2.04 -11.09 -4.90
C GLY A 6 1.57 -10.26 -3.72
N ARG A 7 2.47 -9.41 -3.21
CA ARG A 7 2.23 -8.51 -2.09
C ARG A 7 2.97 -7.19 -2.27
N LEU A 8 2.31 -6.10 -1.88
CA LEU A 8 2.86 -4.75 -1.87
C LEU A 8 2.89 -4.16 -0.46
N ILE A 9 3.89 -3.35 -0.15
CA ILE A 9 3.87 -2.39 0.95
C ILE A 9 3.51 -1.02 0.39
N VAL A 10 2.69 -0.28 1.13
CA VAL A 10 2.37 1.12 0.85
C VAL A 10 2.52 1.92 2.14
N GLY A 11 3.34 2.97 2.10
CA GLY A 11 3.63 3.88 3.19
C GLY A 11 2.61 5.01 3.31
N ALA A 12 1.36 4.70 3.65
CA ALA A 12 0.30 5.69 3.88
C ALA A 12 0.14 6.05 5.38
N GLY A 13 1.24 6.46 6.03
CA GLY A 13 1.31 6.60 7.49
C GLY A 13 0.64 7.85 8.08
N ASN A 14 0.33 8.86 7.26
CA ASN A 14 -0.37 10.07 7.70
C ASN A 14 -1.67 10.28 6.90
N ASN A 15 -2.48 11.25 7.31
CA ASN A 15 -3.80 11.48 6.73
C ASN A 15 -3.75 11.93 5.26
N ASN A 16 -2.75 12.72 4.86
CA ASN A 16 -2.61 13.18 3.48
C ASN A 16 -2.23 12.02 2.55
N LEU A 17 -1.29 11.18 2.97
CA LEU A 17 -0.91 9.98 2.22
C LEU A 17 -2.04 8.96 2.19
N PHE A 18 -2.81 8.82 3.27
CA PHE A 18 -4.00 7.97 3.28
C PHE A 18 -5.09 8.47 2.32
N ARG A 19 -5.37 9.78 2.29
CA ARG A 19 -6.31 10.37 1.32
C ARG A 19 -5.82 10.16 -0.11
N THR A 20 -4.53 10.31 -0.36
CA THR A 20 -3.92 10.05 -1.67
C THR A 20 -4.07 8.58 -2.07
N LEU A 21 -3.78 7.65 -1.15
CA LEU A 21 -4.01 6.22 -1.36
C LEU A 21 -5.48 5.92 -1.68
N CYS A 22 -6.42 6.52 -0.95
CA CYS A 22 -7.84 6.34 -1.20
C CYS A 22 -8.21 6.84 -2.60
N LYS A 23 -7.70 8.01 -3.02
CA LYS A 23 -7.93 8.58 -4.35
C LYS A 23 -7.40 7.69 -5.47
N VAL A 24 -6.13 7.29 -5.44
CA VAL A 24 -5.54 6.45 -6.51
C VAL A 24 -6.17 5.05 -6.58
N ARG A 25 -6.84 4.64 -5.51
CA ARG A 25 -7.57 3.37 -5.46
C ARG A 25 -9.08 3.53 -5.66
N GLU A 26 -9.57 4.73 -5.99
CA GLU A 26 -10.99 5.05 -6.17
C GLU A 26 -11.84 4.57 -4.97
N LEU A 27 -11.36 4.92 -3.78
CA LEU A 27 -11.95 4.62 -2.47
C LEU A 27 -11.99 5.89 -1.61
N GLU A 28 -12.19 7.05 -2.22
CA GLU A 28 -12.17 8.37 -1.57
C GLU A 28 -13.08 8.44 -0.35
N HIS A 29 -14.22 7.74 -0.39
CA HIS A 29 -15.15 7.64 0.73
C HIS A 29 -14.51 7.10 2.01
N LEU A 30 -13.44 6.30 1.92
CA LEU A 30 -12.72 5.82 3.10
C LEU A 30 -11.91 6.93 3.78
N ALA A 31 -11.46 7.95 3.05
CA ALA A 31 -10.74 9.08 3.62
C ALA A 31 -11.65 9.99 4.47
N ASP A 32 -12.94 9.99 4.17
CA ASP A 32 -13.96 10.77 4.87
C ASP A 32 -14.78 9.94 5.87
N ASP A 33 -14.54 8.62 5.95
CA ASP A 33 -15.16 7.73 6.91
C ASP A 33 -14.64 8.04 8.34
N PRO A 34 -15.54 8.29 9.32
CA PRO A 34 -15.16 8.56 10.70
C PRO A 34 -14.25 7.48 11.33
N ARG A 35 -14.35 6.22 10.87
CA ARG A 35 -13.53 5.10 11.34
C ARG A 35 -12.07 5.19 10.89
N TYR A 36 -11.75 6.01 9.89
CA TYR A 36 -10.42 6.10 9.29
C TYR A 36 -9.85 7.53 9.28
N ALA A 37 -10.54 8.47 9.92
CA ALA A 37 -10.23 9.90 9.92
C ALA A 37 -8.84 10.25 10.51
N SER A 38 -8.32 9.43 11.44
CA SER A 38 -6.99 9.61 12.02
C SER A 38 -6.14 8.35 11.86
N ASN A 39 -4.81 8.50 11.95
CA ASN A 39 -3.91 7.35 11.92
C ASN A 39 -4.21 6.36 13.04
N GLN A 40 -4.49 6.87 14.25
CA GLN A 40 -4.87 6.05 15.39
C GLN A 40 -6.13 5.21 15.07
N LEU A 41 -7.18 5.85 14.55
CA LEU A 41 -8.42 5.16 14.19
C LEU A 41 -8.20 4.12 13.08
N ARG A 42 -7.29 4.37 12.12
CA ARG A 42 -6.89 3.37 11.12
C ARG A 42 -6.14 2.19 11.72
N VAL A 43 -5.33 2.41 12.76
CA VAL A 43 -4.66 1.33 13.49
C VAL A 43 -5.67 0.49 14.26
N GLU A 44 -6.61 1.13 14.97
CA GLU A 44 -7.69 0.47 15.71
C GLU A 44 -8.59 -0.35 14.78
N ASN A 45 -8.93 0.20 13.60
CA ASN A 45 -9.79 -0.44 12.61
C ASN A 45 -9.02 -1.21 11.51
N ARG A 46 -7.74 -1.51 11.72
CA ARG A 46 -6.82 -2.03 10.70
C ARG A 46 -7.35 -3.28 9.98
N LYS A 47 -7.94 -4.21 10.74
CA LYS A 47 -8.45 -5.48 10.17
C LYS A 47 -9.54 -5.22 9.12
N GLN A 48 -10.49 -4.34 9.43
CA GLN A 48 -11.57 -3.96 8.51
C GLN A 48 -11.05 -3.14 7.33
N LEU A 49 -10.14 -2.20 7.59
CA LEU A 49 -9.52 -1.38 6.56
C LEU A 49 -8.76 -2.24 5.54
N ILE A 50 -7.92 -3.17 6.00
CA ILE A 50 -7.17 -4.08 5.13
C ILE A 50 -8.11 -4.96 4.31
N ALA A 51 -9.18 -5.48 4.90
CA ALA A 51 -10.15 -6.30 4.18
C ALA A 51 -10.81 -5.53 3.03
N THR A 52 -11.20 -4.28 3.26
CA THR A 52 -11.76 -3.40 2.23
C THR A 52 -10.73 -3.09 1.14
N LEU A 53 -9.51 -2.75 1.53
CA LEU A 53 -8.40 -2.49 0.62
C LEU A 53 -7.96 -3.72 -0.18
N ALA A 54 -8.27 -4.94 0.26
CA ALA A 54 -7.90 -6.18 -0.41
C ALA A 54 -8.91 -6.64 -1.49
N GLN A 55 -10.08 -6.00 -1.61
CA GLN A 55 -11.14 -6.43 -2.55
C GLN A 55 -10.78 -6.24 -4.03
N ARG A 56 -9.83 -5.36 -4.35
CA ARG A 56 -9.41 -5.09 -5.73
C ARG A 56 -8.28 -6.03 -6.15
N GLN A 57 -8.59 -6.98 -7.03
CA GLN A 57 -7.63 -7.91 -7.63
C GLN A 57 -6.96 -7.27 -8.85
N LYS A 58 -5.86 -6.54 -8.62
CA LYS A 58 -4.90 -6.19 -9.67
C LYS A 58 -3.58 -6.89 -9.40
N THR A 59 -2.81 -7.18 -10.44
CA THR A 59 -1.43 -7.69 -10.32
C THR A 59 -0.55 -6.65 -9.62
N THR A 60 0.63 -7.09 -9.20
CA THR A 60 1.62 -6.22 -8.56
C THR A 60 1.99 -5.08 -9.51
N ASP A 61 2.34 -5.40 -10.76
CA ASP A 61 2.75 -4.40 -11.76
C ASP A 61 1.63 -3.42 -12.12
N GLU A 62 0.38 -3.89 -12.21
CA GLU A 62 -0.77 -3.00 -12.41
C GLU A 62 -0.93 -1.99 -11.27
N TRP A 63 -0.68 -2.41 -10.02
CA TRP A 63 -0.66 -1.47 -8.90
C TRP A 63 0.51 -0.50 -8.94
N PHE A 64 1.70 -0.94 -9.40
CA PHE A 64 2.83 -0.05 -9.62
C PHE A 64 2.48 1.08 -10.60
N ALA A 65 1.85 0.74 -11.73
CA ALA A 65 1.40 1.73 -12.71
C ALA A 65 0.36 2.70 -12.11
N VAL A 66 -0.54 2.22 -11.26
CA VAL A 66 -1.53 3.06 -10.57
C VAL A 66 -0.89 4.00 -9.53
N PHE A 67 0.20 3.57 -8.88
CA PHE A 67 0.85 4.35 -7.82
C PHE A 67 1.97 5.27 -8.33
N GLU A 68 2.37 5.12 -9.59
CA GLU A 68 3.37 5.98 -10.21
C GLU A 68 2.96 7.47 -10.11
N GLY A 69 3.88 8.31 -9.64
CA GLY A 69 3.64 9.75 -9.44
C GLY A 69 2.75 10.11 -8.25
N SER A 70 2.27 9.15 -7.45
CA SER A 70 1.40 9.40 -6.29
C SER A 70 2.10 10.07 -5.09
N GLY A 71 3.43 10.04 -5.07
CA GLY A 71 4.25 10.73 -4.07
C GLY A 71 4.33 10.04 -2.70
N PHE A 72 3.65 8.90 -2.49
CA PHE A 72 3.85 8.07 -1.29
C PHE A 72 4.81 6.91 -1.57
N PRO A 73 5.54 6.39 -0.55
CA PRO A 73 6.40 5.21 -0.73
C PRO A 73 5.58 3.93 -0.99
N TYR A 74 5.96 3.14 -1.98
CA TYR A 74 5.41 1.81 -2.24
C TYR A 74 6.48 0.86 -2.79
N GLY A 75 6.27 -0.45 -2.64
CA GLY A 75 7.21 -1.46 -3.15
C GLY A 75 6.74 -2.89 -2.94
N PRO A 76 7.39 -3.88 -3.57
CA PRO A 76 7.04 -5.28 -3.43
C PRO A 76 7.50 -5.81 -2.06
N ILE A 77 6.72 -6.71 -1.47
CA ILE A 77 7.25 -7.56 -0.40
C ILE A 77 7.95 -8.71 -1.08
N ASN A 78 9.26 -8.61 -1.25
CA ASN A 78 10.07 -9.76 -1.60
C ASN A 78 9.96 -10.76 -0.44
N ASN A 79 9.50 -11.98 -0.71
CA ASN A 79 9.76 -13.08 0.21
C ASN A 79 11.29 -13.20 0.37
N MET A 80 11.80 -13.71 1.50
CA MET A 80 13.26 -13.74 1.72
C MET A 80 14.04 -14.47 0.60
N GLU A 81 13.38 -15.31 -0.21
CA GLU A 81 13.95 -15.91 -1.43
C GLU A 81 14.21 -14.91 -2.57
N GLN A 82 13.34 -13.91 -2.79
CA GLN A 82 13.52 -12.90 -3.86
C GLN A 82 14.59 -11.85 -3.54
N VAL A 83 14.97 -11.69 -2.27
CA VAL A 83 16.08 -10.79 -1.87
C VAL A 83 17.44 -11.31 -2.37
N PHE A 84 17.61 -12.64 -2.47
CA PHE A 84 18.86 -13.25 -2.94
C PHE A 84 19.02 -13.26 -4.47
N SER A 85 17.98 -12.89 -5.23
CA SER A 85 18.02 -12.85 -6.70
C SER A 85 18.22 -11.44 -7.27
N ASN A 86 18.35 -10.42 -6.42
CA ASN A 86 18.52 -9.03 -6.84
C ASN A 86 19.98 -8.59 -6.65
N PRO A 87 20.77 -8.29 -7.71
CA PRO A 87 22.20 -7.95 -7.62
C PRO A 87 22.53 -6.61 -6.94
N GLN A 88 21.64 -6.06 -6.12
CA GLN A 88 21.78 -4.72 -5.56
C GLN A 88 21.78 -4.73 -4.02
N VAL A 89 22.63 -5.58 -3.43
CA VAL A 89 23.02 -5.50 -2.01
C VAL A 89 24.55 -5.57 -1.88
N TRP A 90 25.29 -4.71 -2.57
CA TRP A 90 26.66 -4.39 -2.16
C TRP A 90 26.94 -2.91 -2.44
N TYR A 91 27.60 -2.25 -1.48
CA TYR A 91 27.92 -0.82 -1.34
C TYR A 91 26.79 0.00 -0.68
N THR A 92 26.93 0.64 0.50
CA THR A 92 28.13 1.15 1.21
C THR A 92 27.77 1.39 2.69
N LEU A 93 28.51 0.80 3.63
CA LEU A 93 29.22 1.47 4.74
C LEU A 93 30.31 0.50 5.22
#